data_AF-A0A9E0V5R6-F1
#
_entry.id   AF-A0A9E0V5R6-F1
#
_cell.length_a   1.000
_cell.length_b   1.000
_cell.length_c   1.000
_cell.angle_alpha   90.00
_cell.angle_beta   90.00
_cell.angle_gamma   90.00
#
_symmetry.space_group_name_H-M   'P 1'
#
loop_
_entity.id
_entity.type
_entity.pdbx_description
1 polymer ?
#
loop_
_entity_poly.entity_id
_entity_poly.type
_entity_poly.pdbx_seq_one_letter_code
_entity_poly.pdbx_strand_id
1 'polypeptide(L)'
;MKLNSTPTIYTIGHSTHSLDLFIAMLQSFTIELLADIRSLPGSRKFPQFDKENLALSLPQAGIEYDHLADLGGLRKAKKDSHNMAWHNASFRGYADYMETPEFLLGIEHLERLARQKKTAIMCSEAVWWRCHRSMVSDYLKSKGWNVLHIMSEGKSQEHSYTEPAKIINGKLSYAS
;
A
#
# COMPACT_ATOMS: atom_id res chain seq x y z
N MET A 1 31.64 -7.69 2.13
CA MET A 1 30.64 -7.07 1.23
C MET A 1 29.28 -7.61 1.62
N LYS A 2 28.41 -6.81 2.25
CA LYS A 2 26.99 -7.20 2.36
C LYS A 2 26.42 -7.09 0.94
N LEU A 3 25.89 -8.17 0.40
CA LEU A 3 25.01 -8.09 -0.77
C LEU A 3 23.94 -7.06 -0.42
N ASN A 4 23.85 -5.98 -1.19
CA ASN A 4 22.76 -5.02 -1.04
C ASN A 4 21.46 -5.74 -1.42
N SER A 5 20.85 -6.42 -0.46
CA SER A 5 19.58 -7.09 -0.65
C SER A 5 18.53 -6.02 -0.92
N THR A 6 17.90 -6.10 -2.09
CA THR A 6 16.74 -5.29 -2.43
C THR A 6 15.69 -5.37 -1.32
N PRO A 7 15.31 -4.25 -0.69
CA PRO A 7 14.34 -4.29 0.39
C PRO A 7 12.98 -4.74 -0.17
N THR A 8 12.27 -5.59 0.57
CA THR A 8 11.00 -6.17 0.15
C THR A 8 9.86 -5.65 1.00
N ILE A 9 8.74 -5.30 0.37
CA ILE A 9 7.51 -4.92 1.05
C ILE A 9 6.33 -5.68 0.46
N TYR A 10 5.41 -6.10 1.32
CA TYR A 10 4.21 -6.80 0.92
C TYR A 10 3.03 -5.86 0.83
N THR A 11 1.97 -6.28 0.14
CA THR A 11 0.71 -5.55 0.12
C THR A 11 -0.46 -6.53 0.21
N ILE A 12 -1.55 -6.15 0.83
CA ILE A 12 -2.75 -6.98 0.97
C ILE A 12 -4.03 -6.13 0.86
N GLY A 13 -5.10 -6.73 0.35
CA GLY A 13 -6.43 -6.15 0.35
C GLY A 13 -7.32 -6.95 1.28
N HIS A 14 -7.99 -6.34 2.25
CA HIS A 14 -8.82 -7.10 3.17
C HIS A 14 -10.08 -7.67 2.51
N SER A 15 -10.56 -7.03 1.44
CA SER A 15 -11.72 -7.50 0.65
C SER A 15 -12.90 -7.86 1.56
N THR A 16 -13.48 -9.04 1.33
CA THR A 16 -14.54 -9.65 2.12
C THR A 16 -14.03 -10.85 2.92
N HIS A 17 -12.73 -10.95 3.21
CA HIS A 17 -12.17 -12.07 3.96
C HIS A 17 -12.70 -12.09 5.40
N SER A 18 -12.77 -13.29 5.99
CA SER A 18 -12.86 -13.39 7.45
C SER A 18 -11.56 -12.88 8.08
N LEU A 19 -11.62 -12.48 9.35
CA LEU A 19 -10.44 -12.04 10.09
C LEU A 19 -9.39 -13.17 10.18
N ASP A 20 -9.84 -14.40 10.46
CA ASP A 20 -8.96 -15.57 10.57
C ASP A 20 -8.21 -15.85 9.26
N LEU A 21 -8.91 -15.84 8.12
CA LEU A 21 -8.28 -16.04 6.81
C LEU A 21 -7.29 -14.91 6.50
N PHE A 22 -7.65 -13.66 6.82
CA PHE A 22 -6.76 -12.52 6.61
C PHE A 22 -5.47 -12.62 7.45
N ILE A 23 -5.59 -13.03 8.72
CA ILE A 23 -4.44 -13.29 9.59
C ILE A 23 -3.60 -14.45 9.06
N ALA A 24 -4.22 -15.56 8.64
CA ALA A 24 -3.51 -16.70 8.05
C ALA A 24 -2.72 -16.30 6.80
N MET A 25 -3.31 -15.46 5.93
CA MET A 25 -2.62 -14.90 4.76
C MET A 25 -1.38 -14.10 5.18
N LEU A 26 -1.47 -13.22 6.17
CA LEU A 26 -0.33 -12.45 6.67
C LEU A 26 0.75 -13.36 7.29
N GLN A 27 0.35 -14.33 8.10
CA GLN A 27 1.27 -15.27 8.77
C GLN A 27 1.98 -16.18 7.77
N SER A 28 1.33 -16.56 6.67
CA SER A 28 1.96 -17.37 5.59
C SER A 28 3.17 -16.68 4.94
N PHE A 29 3.27 -15.35 5.07
CA PHE A 29 4.42 -14.55 4.62
C PHE A 29 5.29 -14.05 5.77
N THR A 30 5.00 -14.46 7.00
CA THR A 30 5.64 -14.01 8.25
C THR A 30 5.63 -12.49 8.41
N ILE A 31 4.52 -11.84 8.03
CA ILE A 31 4.37 -10.39 8.20
C ILE A 31 4.41 -10.05 9.69
N GLU A 32 5.25 -9.08 10.05
CA GLU A 32 5.45 -8.60 11.42
C GLU A 32 4.66 -7.31 11.70
N LEU A 33 4.40 -6.51 10.66
CA LEU A 33 3.68 -5.24 10.75
C LEU A 33 2.70 -5.08 9.59
N LEU A 34 1.44 -4.78 9.91
CA LEU A 34 0.44 -4.33 8.96
C LEU A 34 0.34 -2.80 9.01
N ALA A 35 0.74 -2.14 7.92
CA ALA A 35 0.58 -0.71 7.73
C ALA A 35 -0.74 -0.43 7.00
N ASP A 36 -1.76 0.01 7.72
CA ASP A 36 -3.04 0.41 7.14
C ASP A 36 -2.91 1.77 6.45
N ILE A 37 -3.09 1.81 5.13
CA ILE A 37 -3.02 3.03 4.32
C ILE A 37 -4.41 3.49 3.88
N ARG A 38 -5.49 3.09 4.57
CA ARG A 38 -6.85 3.58 4.30
C ARG A 38 -7.04 4.95 4.94
N SER A 39 -7.62 5.89 4.20
CA SER A 39 -8.00 7.20 4.77
C SER A 39 -9.11 7.06 5.80
N LEU A 40 -10.05 6.13 5.55
CA LEU A 40 -11.18 5.83 6.41
C LEU A 40 -11.14 4.34 6.79
N PRO A 41 -10.44 3.96 7.87
CA PRO A 41 -10.27 2.57 8.28
C PRO A 41 -11.47 2.05 9.09
N GLY A 42 -12.69 2.27 8.59
CA GLY A 42 -13.93 1.85 9.23
C GLY A 42 -14.98 1.40 8.22
N SER A 43 -15.73 0.34 8.54
CA SER A 43 -16.72 -0.25 7.65
C SER A 43 -17.87 -0.90 8.43
N ARG A 44 -19.10 -0.40 8.20
CA ARG A 44 -20.31 -1.06 8.74
C ARG A 44 -20.50 -2.49 8.23
N LYS A 45 -20.00 -2.79 7.03
CA LYS A 45 -20.15 -4.11 6.39
C LYS A 45 -19.09 -5.11 6.85
N PHE A 46 -17.89 -4.62 7.16
CA PHE A 46 -16.74 -5.44 7.55
C PHE A 46 -16.10 -4.89 8.83
N PRO A 47 -16.84 -4.86 9.95
CA PRO A 47 -16.38 -4.25 11.18
C PRO A 47 -15.12 -4.92 11.74
N GLN A 48 -14.86 -6.19 11.41
CA GLN A 48 -13.60 -6.86 11.80
C GLN A 48 -12.34 -6.18 11.27
N PHE A 49 -12.46 -5.36 10.22
CA PHE A 49 -11.38 -4.54 9.67
C PHE A 49 -11.45 -3.08 10.10
N ASP A 50 -12.26 -2.73 11.10
CA ASP A 50 -12.21 -1.41 11.72
C ASP A 50 -10.86 -1.24 12.43
N LYS A 51 -10.33 -0.02 12.43
CA LYS A 51 -9.04 0.32 13.05
C LYS A 51 -8.92 -0.21 14.48
N GLU A 52 -9.97 -0.03 15.27
CA GLU A 52 -10.03 -0.43 16.68
C GLU A 52 -9.98 -1.96 16.82
N ASN A 53 -10.66 -2.68 15.93
CA ASN A 53 -10.67 -4.15 15.93
C ASN A 53 -9.34 -4.73 15.44
N LEU A 54 -8.70 -4.12 14.44
CA LEU A 54 -7.37 -4.53 13.97
C LEU A 54 -6.28 -4.25 14.99
N ALA A 55 -6.34 -3.10 15.67
CA ALA A 55 -5.42 -2.75 16.75
C ALA A 55 -5.48 -3.73 17.94
N LEU A 56 -6.60 -4.45 18.12
CA LEU A 56 -6.76 -5.47 19.15
C LEU A 56 -6.40 -6.88 18.65
N SER A 57 -6.87 -7.25 17.46
CA SER A 57 -6.77 -8.63 16.96
C SER A 57 -5.40 -8.98 16.38
N LEU A 58 -4.75 -8.06 15.66
CA LEU A 58 -3.46 -8.34 15.04
C LEU A 58 -2.35 -8.62 16.07
N PRO A 59 -2.23 -7.85 17.18
CA PRO A 59 -1.22 -8.15 18.20
C PRO A 59 -1.41 -9.52 18.86
N GLN A 60 -2.65 -10.01 19.00
CA GLN A 60 -2.94 -11.36 19.52
C GLN A 60 -2.41 -12.46 18.58
N ALA A 61 -2.30 -12.15 17.29
CA ALA A 61 -1.71 -13.02 16.28
C ALA A 61 -0.20 -12.78 16.05
N GLY A 62 0.44 -11.93 16.87
CA GLY A 62 1.86 -11.59 16.76
C GLY A 62 2.18 -10.59 15.65
N ILE A 63 1.19 -9.85 15.14
CA ILE A 63 1.35 -8.88 14.06
C ILE A 63 1.08 -7.48 14.61
N GLU A 64 2.03 -6.57 14.46
CA GLU A 64 1.83 -5.18 14.82
C GLU A 64 0.89 -4.48 13.84
N TYR A 65 0.21 -3.45 14.31
CA TYR A 65 -0.70 -2.64 13.52
C TYR A 65 -0.32 -1.17 13.64
N ASP A 66 -0.14 -0.51 12.49
CA ASP A 66 0.04 0.94 12.41
C ASP A 66 -0.85 1.53 11.32
N HIS A 67 -1.38 2.73 11.56
CA HIS A 67 -2.27 3.42 10.64
C HIS A 67 -1.58 4.63 10.03
N LEU A 68 -1.17 4.51 8.76
CA LEU A 68 -0.49 5.55 8.00
C LEU A 68 -1.49 6.33 7.15
N ALA A 69 -2.29 7.16 7.81
CA ALA A 69 -3.36 7.95 7.18
C ALA A 69 -2.86 8.88 6.06
N ASP A 70 -1.61 9.33 6.14
CA ASP A 70 -0.99 10.17 5.10
C ASP A 70 -0.93 9.43 3.76
N LEU A 71 -0.73 8.11 3.75
CA LEU A 71 -0.76 7.31 2.52
C LEU A 71 -2.19 6.98 2.04
N GLY A 72 -3.20 7.52 2.73
CA GLY A 72 -4.62 7.40 2.42
C GLY A 72 -5.03 7.88 1.04
N GLY A 73 -5.89 7.10 0.37
CA GLY A 73 -6.63 7.48 -0.83
C GLY A 73 -7.64 8.63 -0.62
N LEU A 74 -8.70 8.66 -1.45
CA LEU A 74 -9.75 9.71 -1.41
C LEU A 74 -9.22 11.13 -1.59
N ARG A 75 -8.25 11.30 -2.50
CA ARG A 75 -7.66 12.59 -2.86
C ARG A 75 -8.40 13.20 -4.05
N LYS A 76 -8.53 14.53 -4.05
CA LYS A 76 -9.21 15.27 -5.13
C LYS A 76 -8.17 15.77 -6.14
N ALA A 77 -8.44 15.54 -7.42
CA ALA A 77 -7.61 16.09 -8.49
C ALA A 77 -7.61 17.61 -8.47
N LYS A 78 -6.44 18.20 -8.73
CA LYS A 78 -6.30 19.62 -9.01
C LYS A 78 -6.93 19.93 -10.38
N LYS A 79 -7.46 21.14 -10.55
CA LYS A 79 -8.10 21.55 -11.82
C LYS A 79 -7.09 21.60 -12.97
N ASP A 80 -5.84 21.90 -12.63
CA ASP A 80 -4.66 22.02 -13.49
C ASP A 80 -3.70 20.85 -13.32
N SER A 81 -4.20 19.67 -12.92
CA SER A 81 -3.39 18.45 -12.78
C SER A 81 -2.61 18.17 -14.07
N HIS A 82 -1.31 17.97 -13.94
CA HIS A 82 -0.45 17.53 -15.05
C HIS A 82 -0.35 16.01 -15.15
N ASN A 83 -0.86 15.28 -14.16
CA ASN A 83 -0.87 13.80 -14.09
C ASN A 83 -1.94 13.20 -15.02
N MET A 84 -1.83 13.54 -16.30
CA MET A 84 -2.91 13.38 -17.25
C MET A 84 -3.13 11.95 -17.74
N ALA A 85 -2.13 11.07 -17.56
CA ALA A 85 -2.20 9.65 -17.93
C ALA A 85 -3.27 8.87 -17.15
N TRP A 86 -3.66 9.32 -15.96
CA TRP A 86 -4.78 8.74 -15.21
C TRP A 86 -6.11 9.34 -15.66
N HIS A 87 -6.88 8.64 -16.50
CA HIS A 87 -8.21 9.11 -16.90
C HIS A 87 -9.20 9.25 -15.72
N ASN A 88 -9.11 8.33 -14.74
CA ASN A 88 -9.95 8.35 -13.55
C ASN A 88 -9.55 9.48 -12.59
N ALA A 89 -10.51 10.34 -12.23
CA ALA A 89 -10.27 11.52 -11.42
C ALA A 89 -9.73 11.22 -10.00
N SER A 90 -10.11 10.10 -9.39
CA SER A 90 -9.62 9.71 -8.06
C SER A 90 -8.16 9.29 -8.11
N PHE A 91 -7.75 8.52 -9.13
CA PHE A 91 -6.34 8.17 -9.34
C PHE A 91 -5.49 9.37 -9.73
N ARG A 92 -6.02 10.26 -10.58
CA ARG A 92 -5.40 11.54 -10.90
C ARG A 92 -5.17 12.38 -9.65
N GLY A 93 -6.17 12.48 -8.78
CA GLY A 93 -6.05 13.18 -7.50
C GLY A 93 -5.07 12.54 -6.54
N TYR A 94 -4.92 11.22 -6.57
CA TYR A 94 -3.88 10.56 -5.80
C TYR A 94 -2.48 10.83 -6.39
N ALA A 95 -2.32 10.85 -7.71
CA ALA A 95 -1.05 11.24 -8.35
C ALA A 95 -0.65 12.67 -7.97
N ASP A 96 -1.59 13.63 -8.00
CA ASP A 96 -1.32 15.00 -7.56
C ASP A 96 -0.91 15.07 -6.08
N TYR A 97 -1.46 14.19 -5.25
CA TYR A 97 -1.14 14.09 -3.84
C TYR A 97 0.24 13.46 -3.60
N MET A 98 0.67 12.51 -4.43
CA MET A 98 1.99 11.88 -4.33
C MET A 98 3.17 12.86 -4.49
N GLU A 99 2.90 14.04 -5.03
CA GLU A 99 3.87 15.11 -5.22
C GLU A 99 3.97 16.07 -4.02
N THR A 100 3.14 15.89 -2.99
CA THR A 100 3.12 16.80 -1.83
C THR A 100 4.10 16.35 -0.74
N PRO A 101 4.56 17.29 0.11
CA PRO A 101 5.42 16.95 1.25
C PRO A 101 4.82 15.92 2.20
N GLU A 102 3.50 15.96 2.41
CA GLU A 102 2.79 15.03 3.31
C GLU A 102 2.90 13.58 2.81
N PHE A 103 2.73 13.35 1.51
CA PHE A 103 2.94 12.02 0.94
C PHE A 103 4.40 11.58 1.10
N LEU A 104 5.35 12.47 0.82
CA LEU A 104 6.78 12.16 0.91
C LEU A 104 7.19 11.78 2.35
N LEU A 105 6.71 12.52 3.35
CA LEU A 105 6.92 12.18 4.76
C LEU A 105 6.26 10.84 5.13
N GLY A 106 5.03 10.60 4.66
CA GLY A 106 4.31 9.35 4.90
C GLY A 106 5.01 8.13 4.29
N ILE A 107 5.53 8.25 3.06
CA ILE A 107 6.20 7.14 2.39
C ILE A 107 7.59 6.89 2.98
N GLU A 108 8.33 7.94 3.36
CA GLU A 108 9.59 7.80 4.09
C GLU A 108 9.38 7.09 5.45
N HIS A 109 8.28 7.39 6.14
CA HIS A 109 7.92 6.69 7.36
C HIS A 109 7.67 5.19 7.09
N LEU A 110 6.89 4.86 6.07
CA LEU A 110 6.65 3.47 5.67
C LEU A 110 7.96 2.74 5.32
N GLU A 111 8.84 3.38 4.53
CA GLU A 111 10.13 2.82 4.15
C GLU A 111 11.01 2.52 5.37
N ARG A 112 11.02 3.40 6.38
CA ARG A 112 11.75 3.17 7.63
C ARG A 112 11.20 1.94 8.38
N LEU A 113 9.88 1.83 8.48
CA LEU A 113 9.22 0.69 9.13
C LEU A 113 9.54 -0.62 8.39
N ALA A 114 9.40 -0.64 7.07
CA ALA A 114 9.62 -1.81 6.23
C ALA A 114 11.10 -2.24 6.13
N ARG A 115 12.05 -1.37 6.50
CA ARG A 115 13.47 -1.74 6.68
C ARG A 115 13.75 -2.43 8.01
N GLN A 116 12.88 -2.24 9.00
CA GLN A 116 13.05 -2.78 10.36
C GLN A 116 12.26 -4.08 10.55
N LYS A 117 11.10 -4.19 9.91
CA LYS A 117 10.14 -5.29 10.07
C LYS A 117 9.62 -5.72 8.70
N LYS A 118 9.27 -6.99 8.54
CA LYS A 118 8.59 -7.44 7.33
C LYS A 118 7.17 -6.86 7.31
N THR A 119 6.97 -5.81 6.52
CA THR A 119 5.73 -5.04 6.50
C THR A 119 4.83 -5.40 5.31
N ALA A 120 3.52 -5.44 5.55
CA ALA A 120 2.50 -5.41 4.51
C ALA A 120 1.69 -4.10 4.57
N ILE A 121 1.52 -3.41 3.44
CA ILE A 121 0.55 -2.30 3.34
C ILE A 121 -0.86 -2.83 3.02
N MET A 122 -1.88 -2.28 3.68
CA MET A 122 -3.27 -2.74 3.54
C MET A 122 -4.20 -1.67 2.94
N CYS A 123 -5.10 -2.12 2.05
CA CYS A 123 -6.30 -1.37 1.65
C CYS A 123 -7.56 -2.26 1.66
N SER A 124 -8.71 -1.72 1.23
CA SER A 124 -9.98 -2.45 1.11
C SER A 124 -10.09 -3.35 -0.11
N GLU A 125 -9.71 -2.86 -1.29
CA GLU A 125 -9.85 -3.58 -2.55
C GLU A 125 -9.04 -4.87 -2.59
N ALA A 126 -9.67 -5.97 -3.03
CA ALA A 126 -9.02 -7.26 -3.22
C ALA A 126 -7.81 -7.14 -4.19
N VAL A 127 -8.09 -6.63 -5.39
CA VAL A 127 -7.11 -6.54 -6.47
C VAL A 127 -6.34 -5.22 -6.38
N TRP A 128 -5.01 -5.31 -6.44
CA TRP A 128 -4.13 -4.17 -6.20
C TRP A 128 -4.24 -3.10 -7.28
N TRP A 129 -4.52 -3.48 -8.53
CA TRP A 129 -4.61 -2.58 -9.69
C TRP A 129 -5.89 -1.73 -9.76
N ARG A 130 -6.79 -1.84 -8.78
CA ARG A 130 -8.04 -1.05 -8.72
C ARG A 130 -8.10 -0.09 -7.53
N CYS A 131 -6.99 0.12 -6.83
CA CYS A 131 -6.92 1.02 -5.67
C CYS A 131 -5.58 1.75 -5.58
N HIS A 132 -5.52 2.78 -4.73
CA HIS A 132 -4.35 3.66 -4.55
C HIS A 132 -3.09 2.93 -4.09
N ARG A 133 -3.25 1.75 -3.46
CA ARG A 133 -2.15 0.84 -3.12
C ARG A 133 -1.25 0.52 -4.33
N SER A 134 -1.81 0.44 -5.55
CA SER A 134 -1.00 0.27 -6.77
C SER A 134 -0.02 1.42 -6.97
N MET A 135 -0.43 2.65 -6.74
CA MET A 135 0.40 3.83 -6.95
C MET A 135 1.47 3.99 -5.85
N VAL A 136 1.17 3.57 -4.62
CA VAL A 136 2.19 3.40 -3.56
C VAL A 136 3.21 2.33 -3.97
N SER A 137 2.74 1.25 -4.59
CA SER A 137 3.60 0.16 -5.08
C SER A 137 4.48 0.62 -6.26
N ASP A 138 3.94 1.42 -7.19
CA ASP A 138 4.68 2.03 -8.29
C ASP A 138 5.83 2.90 -7.73
N TYR A 139 5.52 3.72 -6.72
CA TYR A 139 6.52 4.58 -6.07
C TYR A 139 7.65 3.74 -5.47
N LEU A 140 7.31 2.77 -4.63
CA LEU A 140 8.30 1.91 -3.96
C LEU A 140 9.13 1.12 -4.99
N LYS A 141 8.50 0.58 -6.04
CA LYS A 141 9.21 -0.12 -7.12
C LYS A 141 10.17 0.84 -7.85
N SER A 142 9.77 2.08 -8.12
CA SER A 142 10.65 3.11 -8.71
C SER A 142 11.84 3.48 -7.81
N LYS A 143 11.73 3.27 -6.50
CA LYS A 143 12.81 3.42 -5.52
C LYS A 143 13.64 2.14 -5.33
N GLY A 144 13.41 1.13 -6.17
CA GLY A 144 14.15 -0.12 -6.16
C GLY A 144 13.70 -1.09 -5.07
N TRP A 145 12.49 -0.98 -4.54
CA TRP A 145 11.91 -2.00 -3.67
C TRP A 145 11.37 -3.17 -4.48
N ASN A 146 11.49 -4.39 -3.93
CA ASN A 146 10.71 -5.53 -4.37
C ASN A 146 9.32 -5.48 -3.73
N VAL A 147 8.27 -5.32 -4.53
CA VAL A 147 6.90 -5.19 -4.02
C VAL A 147 6.10 -6.44 -4.37
N LEU A 148 5.57 -7.12 -3.35
CA LEU A 148 4.84 -8.39 -3.49
C LEU A 148 3.39 -8.25 -3.00
N HIS A 149 2.42 -8.53 -3.86
CA HIS A 149 1.01 -8.56 -3.50
C HIS A 149 0.62 -9.94 -2.95
N ILE A 150 0.15 -10.01 -1.71
CA ILE A 150 -0.41 -11.22 -1.11
C ILE A 150 -1.77 -11.48 -1.76
N MET A 151 -1.89 -12.60 -2.47
CA MET A 151 -3.11 -12.97 -3.21
C MET A 151 -3.93 -14.04 -2.47
N SER A 152 -3.24 -14.94 -1.76
CA SER A 152 -3.80 -15.96 -0.88
C SER A 152 -2.69 -16.50 0.02
N GLU A 153 -3.00 -17.43 0.93
CA GLU A 153 -1.99 -18.12 1.72
C GLU A 153 -0.90 -18.72 0.82
N GLY A 154 0.37 -18.43 1.15
CA GLY A 154 1.54 -18.92 0.42
C GLY A 154 1.70 -18.44 -1.03
N LYS A 155 0.78 -17.60 -1.54
CA LYS A 155 0.81 -17.09 -2.92
C LYS A 155 0.90 -15.57 -2.96
N SER A 156 1.98 -15.09 -3.58
CA SER A 156 2.16 -13.68 -3.88
C SER A 156 2.43 -13.44 -5.37
N GLN A 157 2.21 -12.21 -5.80
CA GLN A 157 2.48 -11.76 -7.16
C GLN A 157 3.38 -10.52 -7.08
N GLU A 158 4.45 -10.49 -7.88
CA GLU A 158 5.27 -9.28 -8.00
C GLU A 158 4.47 -8.15 -8.66
N HIS A 159 4.61 -6.95 -8.10
CA HIS A 159 4.03 -5.75 -8.67
C HIS A 159 4.64 -5.43 -10.04
N SER A 160 3.82 -5.38 -11.09
CA SER A 160 4.18 -4.69 -12.32
C SER A 160 3.77 -3.23 -12.22
N TYR A 161 4.53 -2.32 -12.83
CA TYR A 161 4.10 -0.93 -12.94
C TYR A 161 2.67 -0.84 -13.49
N THR A 162 1.88 0.07 -12.95
CA THR A 162 0.58 0.40 -13.54
C THR A 162 0.76 0.93 -14.95
N GLU A 163 -0.22 0.68 -15.83
CA GLU A 163 -0.16 1.12 -17.23
C GLU A 163 0.18 2.62 -17.41
N PRO A 164 -0.35 3.55 -16.57
CA PRO A 164 -0.03 4.98 -16.69
C PRO A 164 1.37 5.36 -16.16
N ALA A 165 2.05 4.48 -15.42
CA ALA A 165 3.33 4.78 -14.81
C ALA A 165 4.45 4.83 -15.86
N LYS A 166 5.21 5.92 -15.86
CA LYS A 166 6.43 6.08 -16.66
C LYS A 166 7.61 6.38 -15.74
N ILE A 167 8.78 5.86 -16.09
CA ILE A 167 10.05 6.22 -15.44
C ILE A 167 10.78 7.24 -16.33
N ILE A 168 10.86 8.48 -15.88
CA ILE A 168 11.53 9.58 -16.56
C ILE A 168 12.68 10.05 -15.68
N ASN A 169 13.92 9.99 -16.19
CA ASN A 169 15.13 10.34 -15.44
C ASN A 169 15.22 9.64 -14.07
N GLY A 170 14.82 8.37 -14.01
CA GLY A 170 14.84 7.56 -12.79
C GLY A 170 13.74 7.92 -11.77
N LYS A 171 12.74 8.72 -12.15
CA LYS A 171 11.60 9.09 -11.29
C LYS A 171 10.30 8.61 -11.89
N LEU A 172 9.40 8.14 -11.04
CA LEU A 172 8.01 7.85 -11.40
C LEU A 172 7.30 9.13 -11.84
N SER A 173 6.57 9.05 -12.94
CA SER A 173 5.73 10.13 -13.46
C SER A 173 4.44 9.55 -14.06
N TYR A 174 3.33 10.25 -13.85
CA TYR A 174 2.06 10.01 -14.52
C TYR A 174 1.67 11.17 -15.45
N ALA A 175 2.64 12.02 -15.78
CA ALA A 175 2.44 13.06 -16.78
C ALA A 175 2.26 12.43 -18.17
N SER A 176 1.33 12.99 -18.95
CA SER A 176 1.12 12.62 -20.35
C SER A 176 1.51 13.75 -21.27
#